data_AF-A0A961MPR2-F1
#
_entry.id   AF-A0A961MPR2-F1
#
_cell.length_a   1.000
_cell.length_b   1.000
_cell.length_c   1.000
_cell.angle_alpha   90.00
_cell.angle_beta   90.00
_cell.angle_gamma   90.00
#
_symmetry.space_group_name_H-M   'P 1'
#
loop_
_entity.id
_entity.type
_entity.pdbx_description
1 polymer ?
#
loop_
_entity_poly.entity_id
_entity_poly.type
_entity_poly.pdbx_seq_one_letter_code
_entity_poly.pdbx_strand_id
1 'polypeptide(L)' 'MEIFSLAHLWAGIIAVAILVYVLLDGFDLGVGILFGMTRDGAKRGPMMAAIAP' A
#
# COMPACT_ATOMS: atom_id res chain seq x y z
N MET A 1 -35.99 10.80 0.16
CA MET A 1 -34.73 10.12 0.54
C MET A 1 -33.73 10.48 -0.54
N GLU A 2 -32.84 11.44 -0.30
CA GLU A 2 -31.71 11.71 -1.20
C GLU A 2 -30.78 10.51 -1.10
N ILE A 3 -30.90 9.57 -2.03
CA ILE A 3 -30.27 8.25 -1.92
C ILE A 3 -28.73 8.36 -1.92
N PHE A 4 -28.15 9.40 -2.52
CA PHE A 4 -26.73 9.74 -2.41
C PHE A 4 -26.49 11.24 -2.60
N SER A 5 -25.85 11.91 -1.64
CA SER A 5 -25.38 13.28 -1.82
C SER A 5 -24.01 13.30 -2.52
N LEU A 6 -23.67 14.43 -3.14
CA LEU A 6 -22.35 14.66 -3.74
C LEU A 6 -21.20 14.38 -2.76
N ALA A 7 -21.41 14.66 -1.46
CA ALA A 7 -20.43 14.36 -0.41
C ALA A 7 -20.17 12.85 -0.25
N HIS A 8 -21.21 12.00 -0.36
CA HIS A 8 -21.04 10.54 -0.25
C HIS A 8 -20.32 9.96 -1.47
N LEU A 9 -20.58 10.50 -2.67
CA LEU A 9 -19.86 10.11 -3.89
C LEU A 9 -18.37 10.37 -3.74
N TRP A 10 -17.99 11.58 -3.33
CA TRP A 10 -16.59 11.94 -3.11
C TRP A 10 -15.94 11.15 -1.98
N ALA A 11 -16.67 10.90 -0.89
CA ALA A 11 -16.18 10.04 0.18
C ALA A 11 -15.88 8.62 -0.33
N GLY A 12 -16.74 8.05 -1.18
CA GLY A 12 -16.50 6.76 -1.83
C GLY A 12 -15.25 6.76 -2.72
N ILE A 13 -15.08 7.79 -3.55
CA ILE A 13 -13.91 7.94 -4.42
C ILE A 13 -12.62 8.04 -3.60
N ILE A 14 -12.61 8.88 -2.56
CA ILE A 14 -11.46 9.05 -1.67
C ILE A 14 -11.16 7.74 -0.93
N ALA A 15 -12.18 7.04 -0.42
CA ALA A 15 -12.00 5.76 0.25
C ALA A 15 -11.36 4.71 -0.67
N VAL A 16 -11.83 4.60 -1.92
CA VAL A 16 -11.25 3.70 -2.92
C VAL A 16 -9.82 4.12 -3.26
N ALA A 17 -9.55 5.41 -3.44
CA ALA A 17 -8.21 5.91 -3.74
C ALA A 17 -7.22 5.62 -2.59
N ILE A 18 -7.64 5.84 -1.34
CA ILE A 18 -6.84 5.50 -0.15
C ILE A 18 -6.62 3.99 -0.08
N LEU A 19 -7.64 3.18 -0.31
CA LEU A 19 -7.51 1.72 -0.31
C LEU A 19 -6.47 1.26 -1.34
N VAL A 20 -6.56 1.75 -2.57
CA VAL A 20 -5.61 1.43 -3.63
C VAL A 20 -4.21 1.91 -3.28
N TYR A 21 -4.06 3.12 -2.76
CA TYR A 21 -2.77 3.65 -2.30
C TYR A 21 -2.16 2.76 -1.21
N VAL A 22 -2.92 2.39 -0.19
CA VAL A 22 -2.45 1.52 0.90
C VAL A 22 -2.09 0.13 0.41
N LEU A 23 -2.83 -0.43 -0.56
CA LEU A 23 -2.54 -1.77 -1.08
C LEU A 23 -1.28 -1.78 -1.96
N LEU A 24 -1.14 -0.80 -2.86
CA LEU A 24 0.00 -0.71 -3.76
C LEU A 24 1.26 -0.27 -3.02
N ASP A 25 1.20 0.86 -2.31
CA ASP A 25 2.35 1.46 -1.63
C ASP A 25 2.66 0.75 -0.29
N GLY A 26 1.64 0.23 0.40
CA GLY A 26 1.83 -0.43 1.69
C GLY A 26 2.58 -1.76 1.61
N PHE A 27 2.52 -2.46 0.47
CA PHE A 27 3.36 -3.64 0.24
C PHE A 27 4.83 -3.27 0.18
N ASP A 28 5.18 -2.25 -0.62
CA ASP A 28 6.56 -1.78 -0.79
C ASP A 28 7.14 -1.25 0.52
N LEU A 29 6.37 -0.44 1.25
CA LEU A 29 6.74 0.04 2.58
C LEU A 29 6.90 -1.09 3.59
N GLY A 30 6.02 -2.11 3.55
CA GLY A 30 6.12 -3.29 4.39
C GLY A 30 7.42 -4.07 4.17
N VAL A 31 7.79 -4.28 2.91
CA VAL A 31 9.08 -4.90 2.55
C VAL A 31 10.25 -4.04 3.01
N GLY A 32 10.16 -2.71 2.86
CA GLY A 32 11.17 -1.77 3.34
C GLY A 32 11.39 -1.82 4.86
N ILE A 33 10.31 -1.89 5.65
CA ILE A 33 10.38 -2.05 7.12
C ILE A 33 11.06 -3.39 7.46
N LEU A 34 10.63 -4.50 6.85
CA LEU A 34 11.23 -5.80 7.08
C LEU A 34 12.71 -5.84 6.67
N PHE A 35 13.08 -5.16 5.59
CA PHE A 35 14.45 -5.06 5.11
C PHE A 35 15.35 -4.31 6.11
N GLY A 36 14.86 -3.22 6.71
CA GLY A 36 15.57 -2.52 7.78
C GLY A 36 15.76 -3.37 9.04
N MET A 37 14.78 -4.24 9.34
CA MET A 37 14.83 -5.16 10.48
C MET A 37 15.65 -6.44 10.21
N THR A 38 15.89 -6.80 8.94
CA THR A 38 16.63 -8.03 8.60
C THR A 38 18.13 -7.85 8.80
N ARG A 39 18.73 -8.76 9.57
CA ARG A 39 20.20 -8.83 9.80
C ARG A 39 20.91 -9.80 8.86
N ASP A 40 20.16 -10.63 8.15
CA ASP A 40 20.68 -11.65 7.24
C ASP A 40 20.85 -11.07 5.83
N GLY A 41 22.11 -10.92 5.40
CA GLY A 41 22.45 -10.41 4.07
C GLY A 41 21.95 -11.26 2.91
N ALA A 42 21.82 -12.58 3.10
CA ALA A 42 21.33 -13.47 2.05
C ALA A 42 19.82 -13.27 1.76
N LYS A 43 19.05 -12.80 2.75
CA LYS A 43 17.61 -12.52 2.59
C LYS A 43 17.33 -11.16 1.96
N ARG A 44 18.28 -10.22 2.05
CA ARG A 44 18.13 -8.85 1.52
C ARG A 44 17.94 -8.80 0.00
N GLY A 45 18.64 -9.64 -0.75
CA GLY A 45 18.51 -9.72 -2.21
C GLY A 45 17.09 -10.11 -2.66
N PRO A 46 16.55 -11.26 -2.20
CA PRO A 46 15.17 -11.66 -2.49
C PRO A 46 14.10 -10.64 -2.06
N MET A 47 14.31 -9.94 -0.94
CA MET A 47 13.38 -8.89 -0.49
C MET A 47 13.33 -7.71 -1.46
N MET A 48 14.49 -7.24 -1.94
CA MET A 48 14.53 -6.18 -2.95
C MET A 48 13.95 -6.63 -4.29
N ALA A 49 14.13 -7.90 -4.66
CA ALA A 49 13.56 -8.45 -5.89
C ALA A 49 12.02 -8.52 -5.84
N ALA A 50 11.41 -8.59 -4.66
CA ALA A 50 9.95 -8.67 -4.50
C ALA A 50 9.22 -7.35 -4.80
N ILE A 51 9.92 -6.22 -4.72
CA ILE A 51 9.40 -4.87 -5.00
C ILE A 51 10.02 -4.24 -6.26
N ALA A 52 10.93 -4.96 -6.91
CA ALA A 52 11.51 -4.52 -8.17
C ALA A 52 10.45 -4.54 -9.29
N PRO A 53 10.56 -3.68 -10.33
CA PRO A 53 9.61 -3.61 -11.44
C PRO A 53 9.43 -4.91 -12.22
#